data_AF-A0A7X6Z4N0-F1
#
_entry.id   AF-A0A7X6Z4N0-F1
#
_cell.length_a   1.000
_cell.length_b   1.000
_cell.length_c   1.000
_cell.angle_alpha   90.00
_cell.angle_beta   90.00
_cell.angle_gamma   90.00
#
_symmetry.space_group_name_H-M   'P 1'
#
loop_
_entity.id
_entity.type
_entity.pdbx_description
1 polymer ?
#
loop_
_entity_poly.entity_id
_entity_poly.type
_entity_poly.pdbx_seq_one_letter_code
_entity_poly.pdbx_strand_id
1 'polypeptide(L)'
;MNKVAKLIIRFRGVILVLFLALSVVSGYFATQVKTNFDLFSYVPKKAASTIAIETMADAYDQDIPNAEVGVPELTIFQALEVKERLAGLPYVKEVLWLDDQLDLATPLDLLDQKVVEGFY
;
A
#
# COMPACT_ATOMS: atom_id res chain seq x y z
N MET A 1 22.00 26.89 39.74
CA MET A 1 20.69 27.35 39.22
C MET A 1 20.65 28.86 38.92
N ASN A 2 21.11 29.74 39.82
CA ASN A 2 21.04 31.21 39.62
C ASN A 2 21.88 31.77 38.45
N LYS A 3 22.98 31.11 38.06
CA LYS A 3 23.85 31.55 36.95
C LYS A 3 23.17 31.37 35.58
N VAL A 4 22.47 30.26 35.37
CA VAL A 4 21.74 29.95 34.13
C VAL A 4 20.55 30.90 33.98
N ALA A 5 19.78 31.10 35.04
CA ALA A 5 18.67 32.06 35.05
C ALA A 5 19.12 33.50 34.72
N LYS A 6 20.24 33.96 35.32
CA LYS A 6 20.81 35.29 34.99
C LYS A 6 21.26 35.40 33.53
N LEU A 7 21.82 34.33 32.95
CA LEU A 7 22.23 34.29 31.54
C LEU A 7 21.02 34.40 30.60
N ILE A 8 19.95 33.67 30.88
CA ILE A 8 18.69 33.71 30.12
C ILE A 8 18.08 35.11 30.16
N ILE A 9 18.01 35.72 31.35
CA ILE A 9 17.46 37.08 31.50
C ILE A 9 18.31 38.11 30.75
N ARG A 10 19.65 37.98 30.77
CA ARG A 10 20.57 38.88 30.07
C ARG A 10 20.45 38.78 28.54
N PHE A 11 20.22 37.59 28.00
CA PHE A 11 20.16 37.34 26.55
C PHE A 11 18.73 37.10 26.02
N ARG A 12 17.69 37.51 26.76
CA ARG A 12 16.27 37.26 26.44
C ARG A 12 15.88 37.58 24.99
N GLY A 13 16.41 38.67 24.43
CA GLY A 13 16.12 39.07 23.05
C GLY A 13 16.73 38.11 22.02
N VAL A 14 17.98 37.69 22.23
CA VAL A 14 18.66 36.71 21.35
C VAL A 14 17.96 35.36 21.42
N ILE A 15 17.55 34.93 22.62
CA ILE A 15 16.83 33.67 22.82
C ILE A 15 15.47 33.69 22.12
N LEU A 16 14.74 34.81 22.19
CA LEU A 16 13.46 34.96 21.50
C LEU A 16 13.61 34.93 19.97
N VAL A 17 14.61 35.63 19.42
CA VAL A 17 14.87 35.62 17.98
C VAL A 17 15.29 34.22 17.51
N LEU A 18 16.16 33.55 18.26
CA LEU A 18 16.59 32.19 17.96
C LEU A 18 15.41 31.21 18.03
N PHE A 19 14.56 31.31 19.05
CA PHE A 19 13.37 30.50 19.17
C PHE A 19 12.44 30.71 17.98
N LEU A 20 12.15 31.97 17.62
CA LEU A 20 11.30 32.29 16.47
C LEU A 20 11.88 31.72 15.17
N ALA A 21 13.19 31.88 14.96
CA ALA A 21 13.88 31.32 13.79
C ALA A 21 13.76 29.80 13.74
N LEU A 22 14.01 29.10 14.86
CA LEU A 22 13.88 27.65 14.95
C LEU A 22 12.42 27.19 14.77
N SER A 23 11.44 27.95 15.26
CA SER A 23 10.01 27.66 15.07
C SER A 23 9.60 27.77 13.60
N VAL A 24 10.07 28.80 12.88
CA VAL A 24 9.81 28.94 11.44
C VAL A 24 10.45 27.79 10.66
N VAL A 25 11.70 27.45 10.98
CA VAL A 25 12.40 26.31 10.35
C VAL A 25 11.67 25.00 10.64
N SER A 26 11.25 24.77 11.89
CA SER A 26 10.48 23.57 12.27
C SER A 26 9.13 23.52 11.54
N GLY A 27 8.45 24.67 11.40
CA GLY A 27 7.20 24.77 10.66
C GLY A 27 7.37 24.40 9.18
N TYR A 28 8.46 24.85 8.55
CA TYR A 28 8.79 24.46 7.18
C TYR A 28 9.02 22.94 7.07
N PHE A 29 9.83 22.35 7.94
CA PHE A 29 10.07 20.91 7.93
C PHE A 29 8.83 20.07 8.25
N ALA A 30 7.92 20.58 9.09
CA ALA A 30 6.65 19.91 9.36
C ALA A 30 5.82 19.70 8.08
N THR A 31 5.91 20.60 7.10
CA THR A 31 5.23 20.44 5.80
C THR A 31 5.86 19.39 4.89
N GLN A 32 7.10 18.97 5.17
CA GLN A 32 7.81 17.95 4.37
C GLN A 32 7.59 16.52 4.88
N VAL A 33 6.92 16.34 6.02
CA VAL A 33 6.64 15.02 6.58
C VAL A 33 5.65 14.30 5.67
N LYS A 34 6.05 13.13 5.16
CA LYS A 34 5.23 12.30 4.28
C LYS A 34 4.34 11.36 5.09
N THR A 35 3.13 11.12 4.59
CA THR A 35 2.26 10.06 5.10
C THR A 35 2.77 8.70 4.63
N ASN A 36 2.88 7.75 5.55
CA ASN A 36 3.18 6.37 5.21
C ASN A 36 1.89 5.61 4.92
N PHE A 37 1.73 5.11 3.70
CA PHE A 37 0.57 4.32 3.27
C PHE A 37 0.81 2.81 3.33
N ASP A 38 2.04 2.39 3.65
CA ASP A 38 2.38 0.97 3.78
C ASP A 38 2.16 0.49 5.22
N LEU A 39 1.06 -0.24 5.43
CA LEU A 39 0.73 -0.83 6.73
C LEU A 39 1.66 -1.98 7.11
N PHE A 40 2.24 -2.69 6.15
CA PHE A 40 3.14 -3.83 6.41
C PHE A 40 4.45 -3.37 7.06
N SER A 41 4.85 -2.12 6.82
CA SER A 41 6.01 -1.50 7.46
C SER A 41 5.94 -1.43 9.01
N TYR A 42 4.74 -1.54 9.59
CA TYR A 42 4.54 -1.56 11.04
C TYR A 42 4.61 -2.96 11.66
N VAL A 43 4.65 -4.02 10.84
CA VAL A 43 4.69 -5.41 11.31
C VAL A 43 6.13 -5.77 11.74
N PRO A 44 6.34 -6.58 12.81
CA PRO A 44 7.68 -6.94 13.26
C PRO A 44 8.48 -7.66 12.18
N LYS A 45 9.62 -7.08 11.77
CA LYS A 45 10.51 -7.64 10.73
C LYS A 45 10.98 -9.08 10.97
N LYS A 46 11.01 -9.52 12.22
CA LYS A 46 11.45 -10.88 12.61
C LYS A 46 10.28 -11.86 12.77
N ALA A 47 9.05 -11.44 12.49
CA ALA A 47 7.93 -12.37 12.46
C ALA A 47 8.12 -13.37 11.31
N ALA A 48 7.78 -14.63 11.56
CA ALA A 48 7.90 -15.67 10.55
C ALA A 48 7.09 -15.35 9.28
N SER A 49 5.92 -14.69 9.44
CA SER A 49 5.09 -14.25 8.32
C SER A 49 5.75 -13.18 7.46
N THR A 50 6.39 -12.17 8.06
CA THR A 50 7.11 -11.11 7.32
C THR A 50 8.25 -11.69 6.51
N ILE A 51 9.04 -12.59 7.11
CA ILE A 51 10.15 -13.27 6.42
C ILE A 51 9.63 -14.11 5.26
N ALA A 52 8.51 -14.84 5.46
CA ALA A 52 7.92 -15.65 4.40
C ALA A 52 7.44 -14.80 3.21
N ILE A 53 6.78 -13.66 3.48
CA ILE A 53 6.31 -12.73 2.44
C ILE A 53 7.50 -12.10 1.70
N GLU A 54 8.53 -11.62 2.40
CA GLU A 54 9.74 -11.06 1.77
C GLU A 54 10.46 -12.11 0.92
N THR A 55 10.61 -13.34 1.42
CA THR A 55 11.25 -14.44 0.67
C THR A 55 10.45 -14.79 -0.59
N MET A 56 9.12 -14.77 -0.52
CA MET A 56 8.27 -15.03 -1.67
C MET A 56 8.38 -13.90 -2.70
N ALA A 57 8.36 -12.64 -2.27
CA ALA A 57 8.52 -11.48 -3.14
C ALA A 57 9.90 -11.42 -3.81
N ASP A 58 10.96 -11.87 -3.13
CA ASP A 58 12.31 -11.94 -3.70
C ASP A 58 12.48 -13.09 -4.71
N ALA A 59 11.72 -14.19 -4.53
CA ALA A 59 11.85 -15.39 -5.35
C ALA A 59 11.00 -15.38 -6.62
N TYR A 60 9.92 -14.60 -6.64
CA TYR A 60 8.96 -14.56 -7.74
C TYR A 60 8.73 -13.12 -8.22
N ASP A 61 8.70 -12.92 -9.54
CA ASP A 61 8.51 -11.60 -10.17
C ASP A 61 7.02 -11.17 -10.22
N GLN A 62 6.12 -12.08 -9.80
CA GLN A 62 4.68 -11.81 -9.68
C GLN A 62 4.38 -11.14 -8.35
N ASP A 63 3.71 -10.00 -8.43
CA ASP A 63 3.21 -9.31 -7.25
C ASP A 63 2.04 -10.09 -6.64
N ILE A 64 1.90 -9.98 -5.32
CA ILE A 64 0.72 -10.50 -4.63
C ILE A 64 -0.48 -9.64 -5.01
N PRO A 65 -1.61 -10.23 -5.45
CA PRO A 65 -2.84 -9.49 -5.68
C PRO A 65 -3.20 -8.65 -4.45
N ASN A 66 -3.39 -7.36 -4.67
CA ASN A 66 -3.61 -6.39 -3.59
C ASN A 66 -5.07 -5.95 -3.44
N ALA A 67 -5.92 -6.31 -4.39
CA ALA A 67 -7.34 -5.97 -4.41
C ALA A 67 -8.13 -7.08 -5.11
N GLU A 68 -9.31 -7.39 -4.55
CA GLU A 68 -10.29 -8.29 -5.13
C GLU A 68 -11.58 -7.51 -5.40
N VAL A 69 -12.17 -7.74 -6.58
CA VAL A 69 -13.38 -7.03 -7.02
C VAL A 69 -14.48 -8.04 -7.31
N GLY A 70 -15.44 -8.14 -6.40
CA GLY A 70 -16.67 -8.89 -6.60
C GLY A 70 -17.73 -8.03 -7.28
N VAL A 71 -18.22 -8.46 -8.45
CA VAL A 71 -19.34 -7.81 -9.13
C VAL A 71 -20.49 -8.82 -9.22
N PRO A 72 -21.66 -8.50 -8.64
CA PRO A 72 -22.79 -9.43 -8.63
C PRO A 72 -23.37 -9.60 -10.03
N GLU A 73 -23.90 -10.79 -10.30
CA GLU A 73 -24.77 -11.09 -11.45
C GLU A 73 -24.15 -10.79 -12.82
N LEU A 74 -22.85 -11.04 -12.99
CA LEU A 74 -22.20 -10.95 -14.30
C LEU A 74 -22.32 -12.26 -15.08
N THR A 75 -22.60 -12.13 -16.38
CA THR A 75 -22.32 -13.20 -17.34
C THR A 75 -20.81 -13.31 -17.61
N ILE A 76 -20.35 -14.46 -18.11
CA ILE A 76 -18.94 -14.68 -18.45
C ILE A 76 -18.41 -13.59 -19.41
N PHE A 77 -19.19 -13.22 -20.43
CA PHE A 77 -18.82 -12.16 -21.37
C PHE A 77 -18.69 -10.78 -20.71
N GLN A 78 -19.59 -10.44 -19.78
CA GLN A 78 -19.52 -9.18 -19.05
C GLN A 78 -18.34 -9.16 -18.08
N ALA A 79 -18.01 -10.30 -17.46
CA ALA A 79 -16.84 -10.41 -16.60
C ALA A 79 -15.54 -10.18 -17.38
N LEU A 80 -15.41 -10.71 -18.60
CA LEU A 80 -14.29 -10.40 -19.50
C LEU A 80 -14.24 -8.91 -19.86
N GLU A 81 -15.39 -8.29 -20.16
CA GLU A 81 -15.43 -6.85 -20.46
C GLU A 81 -14.97 -6.00 -19.26
N VAL A 82 -15.39 -6.36 -18.05
CA VAL A 82 -14.95 -5.69 -16.82
C VAL A 82 -13.46 -5.90 -16.58
N LYS A 83 -12.93 -7.12 -16.77
CA LYS A 83 -11.49 -7.42 -16.70
C LYS A 83 -10.70 -6.52 -17.63
N GLU A 84 -11.07 -6.45 -18.91
CA GLU A 84 -10.39 -5.62 -19.91
C GLU A 84 -10.43 -4.13 -19.55
N ARG A 85 -11.58 -3.65 -19.03
CA ARG A 85 -11.73 -2.26 -18.59
C ARG A 85 -10.85 -1.94 -17.39
N LEU A 86 -10.67 -2.87 -16.45
CA LEU A 86 -9.77 -2.73 -15.30
C LEU A 86 -8.31 -2.81 -15.72
N ALA A 87 -7.95 -3.78 -16.58
CA ALA A 87 -6.60 -3.95 -17.10
C ALA A 87 -6.13 -2.76 -17.96
N GLY A 88 -7.06 -2.06 -18.62
CA GLY A 88 -6.77 -0.85 -19.39
C GLY A 88 -6.47 0.40 -18.55
N LEU A 89 -6.63 0.36 -17.22
CA LEU A 89 -6.33 1.50 -16.36
C LEU A 89 -4.81 1.67 -16.20
N PRO A 90 -4.27 2.91 -16.29
CA PRO A 90 -2.82 3.16 -16.29
C PRO A 90 -2.09 2.80 -14.98
N TYR A 91 -2.84 2.56 -13.91
CA TYR A 91 -2.29 2.21 -12.58
C TYR A 91 -2.51 0.73 -12.22
N VAL A 92 -3.11 -0.06 -13.12
CA VAL A 92 -3.33 -1.49 -12.92
C VAL A 92 -2.24 -2.24 -13.66
N LYS A 93 -1.50 -3.09 -12.93
CA LYS A 93 -0.41 -3.90 -13.50
C LYS A 93 -0.96 -5.15 -14.18
N GLU A 94 -1.87 -5.86 -13.51
CA GLU A 94 -2.43 -7.12 -13.96
C GLU A 94 -3.82 -7.33 -13.32
N VAL A 95 -4.72 -8.00 -14.04
CA VAL A 95 -6.01 -8.45 -13.51
C VAL A 95 -6.08 -9.95 -13.78
N LEU A 96 -6.08 -10.74 -12.70
CA LEU A 96 -6.17 -12.20 -12.77
C LEU A 96 -7.61 -12.63 -12.66
N TRP A 97 -8.06 -13.46 -13.60
CA TRP A 97 -9.38 -14.09 -13.56
C TRP A 97 -9.36 -15.50 -14.15
N LEU A 98 -10.52 -16.17 -14.13
CA LEU A 98 -10.66 -17.58 -14.48
C LEU A 98 -10.13 -17.91 -15.89
N ASP A 99 -10.25 -16.97 -16.84
CA ASP A 99 -9.79 -17.13 -18.23
C ASP A 99 -8.26 -17.21 -18.37
N ASP A 100 -7.50 -16.74 -17.38
CA ASP A 100 -6.03 -16.87 -17.38
C ASP A 100 -5.56 -18.30 -17.06
N GLN A 101 -6.43 -19.10 -16.43
CA GLN A 101 -6.11 -20.46 -15.96
C GLN A 101 -6.89 -21.54 -16.70
N LEU A 102 -8.11 -21.25 -17.16
CA LEU A 102 -9.03 -22.23 -17.74
C LEU A 102 -9.59 -21.74 -19.09
N ASP A 103 -9.85 -22.68 -19.99
CA ASP A 103 -10.51 -22.40 -21.26
C ASP A 103 -12.03 -22.25 -21.08
N LEU A 104 -12.51 -21.01 -21.23
CA LEU A 104 -13.92 -20.66 -21.14
C LEU A 104 -14.78 -21.21 -22.29
N ALA A 105 -14.19 -21.83 -23.33
CA ALA A 105 -14.94 -22.58 -24.32
C ALA A 105 -15.57 -23.87 -23.74
N THR A 106 -15.04 -24.35 -22.61
CA THR A 106 -15.60 -25.48 -21.87
C THR A 106 -16.67 -25.00 -20.89
N PRO A 107 -17.86 -25.64 -20.83
CA PRO A 107 -18.86 -25.33 -19.82
C PRO A 107 -18.29 -25.39 -18.40
N LEU A 108 -18.59 -24.37 -17.57
CA LEU A 108 -18.07 -24.25 -16.21
C LEU A 108 -18.38 -25.48 -15.33
N ASP A 109 -19.51 -26.13 -15.54
CA ASP A 109 -19.93 -27.34 -14.82
C ASP A 109 -18.99 -28.53 -15.04
N LEU A 110 -18.23 -28.53 -16.15
CA LEU A 110 -17.27 -29.58 -16.51
C LEU A 110 -15.84 -29.27 -16.05
N LEU A 111 -15.59 -28.05 -15.59
CA LEU A 111 -14.30 -27.65 -15.04
C LEU A 111 -14.16 -28.12 -13.58
N ASP A 112 -12.93 -28.10 -13.07
CA ASP A 112 -12.70 -28.37 -11.65
C ASP A 112 -13.40 -27.32 -10.79
N GLN A 113 -14.46 -27.75 -10.12
CA GLN A 113 -15.30 -26.88 -9.30
C GLN A 113 -14.52 -26.18 -8.19
N LYS A 114 -13.42 -26.78 -7.70
CA LYS A 114 -12.57 -26.13 -6.70
C LYS A 114 -11.90 -24.86 -7.22
N VAL A 115 -11.58 -24.83 -8.51
CA VAL A 115 -10.96 -23.66 -9.14
C VAL A 115 -12.04 -22.63 -9.42
N VAL A 116 -13.20 -23.05 -9.95
CA VAL A 116 -14.33 -22.15 -10.25
C VAL A 116 -14.83 -21.45 -8.99
N GLU A 117 -15.04 -22.18 -7.89
CA GLU A 117 -15.44 -21.62 -6.58
C GLU A 117 -14.40 -20.67 -5.99
N GLY A 118 -13.14 -20.72 -6.42
CA GLY A 118 -12.12 -19.76 -5.99
C GLY A 118 -12.30 -18.36 -6.59
N PHE A 119 -13.05 -18.25 -7.70
CA PHE A 119 -13.25 -17.00 -8.45
C PHE A 119 -14.71 -16.50 -8.42
N TYR A 120 -15.62 -17.21 -7.72
CA TYR A 120 -17.05 -16.91 -7.58
C TYR A 120 -17.47 -16.90 -6.11
#